data_AF-A0A9D3Y7S6-F1
#
_entry.id   AF-A0A9D3Y7S6-F1
#
_cell.length_a   1.000
_cell.length_b   1.000
_cell.length_c   1.000
_cell.angle_alpha   90.00
_cell.angle_beta   90.00
_cell.angle_gamma   90.00
#
_symmetry.space_group_name_H-M   'P 1'
#
loop_
_entity.id
_entity.type
_entity.pdbx_description
1 polymer ?
#
loop_
_entity_poly.entity_id
_entity_poly.type
_entity_poly.pdbx_seq_one_letter_code
_entity_poly.pdbx_strand_id
1 'polypeptide(L)'
;MGYGQYNSTTAEIIGDNPDINCTGPGKDSKKSFCTNATWSNSSWLNGNVPNIELNHPLRKDTIIVPTGGYVVLRIKADNPGLWNMHCHIEPHLLGGMQMLINESFADIPKAPNWIPDCFSYPASPYRMGLIKNCQTNQSNQNDALPVGQVTTENHPGLLIAILVMQIIMMLVVSFACFRQRNYSTCAVCKGHDEPGISLEQQ
;
A
#
# COMPACT_ATOMS: atom_id res chain seq x y z
N MET A 1 -15.26 12.82 -0.33
CA MET A 1 -14.61 11.74 0.45
C MET A 1 -15.34 11.61 1.76
N GLY A 2 -15.46 10.41 2.31
CA GLY A 2 -16.01 10.19 3.65
C GLY A 2 -14.91 9.69 4.58
N TYR A 3 -14.94 10.15 5.83
CA TYR A 3 -13.96 9.76 6.85
C TYR A 3 -14.57 8.76 7.82
N GLY A 4 -13.74 7.88 8.37
CA GLY A 4 -14.13 7.06 9.51
C GLY A 4 -14.58 7.91 10.69
N GLN A 5 -15.30 7.30 11.63
CA GLN A 5 -15.69 7.95 12.87
C GLN A 5 -14.46 8.11 13.77
N TYR A 6 -14.27 9.31 14.33
CA TYR A 6 -13.17 9.60 15.24
C TYR A 6 -13.66 10.39 16.45
N ASN A 7 -12.95 10.25 17.57
CA ASN A 7 -13.13 11.08 18.74
C ASN A 7 -12.42 12.43 18.49
N SER A 8 -13.18 13.52 18.50
CA SER A 8 -12.69 14.88 18.21
C SER A 8 -11.64 15.40 19.20
N THR A 9 -11.59 14.85 20.41
CA THR A 9 -10.66 15.30 21.47
C THR A 9 -9.38 14.49 21.46
N THR A 10 -9.47 13.17 21.29
CA THR A 10 -8.29 12.27 21.31
C THR A 10 -7.71 11.99 19.93
N ALA A 11 -8.43 12.35 18.85
CA ALA A 11 -8.15 11.96 17.47
C ALA A 11 -8.11 10.43 17.25
N GLU A 12 -8.66 9.65 18.18
CA GLU A 12 -8.74 8.20 18.08
C GLU A 12 -9.85 7.79 17.09
N ILE A 13 -9.57 6.79 16.25
CA ILE A 13 -10.56 6.20 15.34
C ILE A 13 -11.47 5.28 16.15
N ILE A 14 -12.77 5.59 16.18
CA ILE A 14 -13.77 4.87 16.96
C ILE A 14 -14.63 3.93 16.10
N GLY A 15 -14.58 4.05 14.78
CA GLY A 15 -15.32 3.17 13.88
C GLY A 15 -15.22 3.56 12.41
N ASP A 16 -15.78 2.70 11.56
CA ASP A 16 -15.87 2.94 10.13
C ASP A 16 -16.94 4.00 9.79
N ASN A 17 -16.82 4.58 8.60
CA ASN A 17 -17.76 5.54 8.08
C ASN A 17 -19.14 4.86 7.84
N PRO A 18 -20.25 5.47 8.28
CA PRO A 18 -21.58 4.86 8.21
C PRO A 18 -22.17 4.80 6.78
N ASP A 19 -21.57 5.49 5.81
CA ASP A 19 -22.05 5.56 4.43
C ASP A 19 -21.85 4.25 3.66
N ILE A 20 -20.91 3.41 4.11
CA ILE A 20 -20.60 2.12 3.48
C ILE A 20 -21.10 0.98 4.35
N ASN A 21 -21.99 0.18 3.79
CA ASN A 21 -22.44 -1.06 4.41
C ASN A 21 -21.52 -2.22 3.98
N CYS A 22 -20.77 -2.73 4.94
CA CYS A 22 -19.80 -3.81 4.77
C CYS A 22 -20.36 -5.22 5.09
N THR A 23 -21.62 -5.40 5.51
CA THR A 23 -22.06 -6.69 6.08
C THR A 23 -22.14 -7.84 5.08
N GLY A 24 -22.32 -7.56 3.79
CA GLY A 24 -22.71 -8.58 2.81
C GLY A 24 -23.99 -9.34 3.21
N PRO A 25 -24.48 -10.29 2.40
CA PRO A 25 -25.62 -11.12 2.78
C PRO A 25 -25.22 -12.13 3.88
N GLY A 26 -25.85 -12.03 5.06
CA GLY A 26 -25.87 -13.07 6.08
C GLY A 26 -24.69 -13.15 7.07
N LYS A 27 -23.91 -12.09 7.28
CA LYS A 27 -22.79 -12.11 8.24
C LYS A 27 -22.78 -10.93 9.22
N ASP A 28 -22.30 -11.23 10.43
CA ASP A 28 -22.10 -10.33 11.55
C ASP A 28 -21.08 -9.24 11.19
N SER A 29 -21.42 -7.97 11.45
CA SER A 29 -20.61 -6.80 11.09
C SER A 29 -19.21 -6.81 11.71
N LYS A 30 -19.03 -7.53 12.82
CA LYS A 30 -17.74 -7.66 13.54
C LYS A 30 -16.71 -8.58 12.87
N LYS A 31 -17.07 -9.30 11.79
CA LYS A 31 -16.17 -10.25 11.10
C LYS A 31 -16.11 -10.06 9.58
N SER A 32 -16.68 -8.98 9.07
CA SER A 32 -16.65 -8.72 7.63
C SER A 32 -15.34 -8.05 7.23
N PHE A 33 -14.69 -8.57 6.19
CA PHE A 33 -13.55 -7.92 5.52
C PHE A 33 -13.99 -6.84 4.52
N CYS A 34 -15.27 -6.41 4.58
CA CYS A 34 -15.89 -5.44 3.67
C CYS A 34 -15.71 -5.79 2.17
N THR A 35 -15.66 -7.07 1.83
CA THR A 35 -15.46 -7.52 0.43
C THR A 35 -16.71 -7.37 -0.44
N ASN A 36 -17.88 -7.16 0.17
CA ASN A 36 -19.14 -6.87 -0.52
C ASN A 36 -19.71 -5.53 -0.03
N ALA A 37 -18.90 -4.48 -0.15
CA ALA A 37 -19.25 -3.13 0.23
C ALA A 37 -20.35 -2.57 -0.69
N THR A 38 -21.36 -1.96 -0.09
CA THR A 38 -22.42 -1.23 -0.81
C THR A 38 -22.68 0.09 -0.11
N TRP A 39 -23.29 1.06 -0.80
CA TRP A 39 -23.78 2.27 -0.12
C TRP A 39 -24.86 1.88 0.89
N SER A 40 -24.73 2.36 2.13
CA SER A 40 -25.75 2.20 3.18
C SER A 40 -27.09 2.81 2.74
N ASN A 41 -27.04 3.88 1.95
CA ASN A 41 -28.20 4.49 1.32
C ASN A 41 -28.28 4.07 -0.16
N SER A 42 -29.27 3.27 -0.52
CA SER A 42 -29.49 2.78 -1.88
C SER A 42 -29.77 3.90 -2.89
N SER A 43 -30.24 5.07 -2.46
CA SER A 43 -30.44 6.22 -3.36
C SER A 43 -29.13 6.77 -3.95
N TRP A 44 -27.98 6.48 -3.33
CA TRP A 44 -26.66 6.96 -3.78
C TRP A 44 -26.02 6.06 -4.86
N LEU A 45 -26.67 4.95 -5.18
CA LEU A 45 -26.28 4.10 -6.31
C LEU A 45 -26.32 4.90 -7.62
N ASN A 46 -25.59 4.43 -8.63
CA ASN A 46 -25.50 5.05 -9.96
C ASN A 46 -24.91 6.47 -9.96
N GLY A 47 -24.03 6.78 -9.00
CA GLY A 47 -23.31 8.06 -8.96
C GLY A 47 -24.07 9.20 -8.28
N ASN A 48 -25.19 8.93 -7.62
CA ASN A 48 -26.01 9.91 -6.90
C ASN A 48 -25.51 10.18 -5.47
N VAL A 49 -24.20 10.13 -5.26
CA VAL A 49 -23.60 10.41 -3.94
C VAL A 49 -23.79 11.92 -3.64
N PRO A 50 -24.35 12.29 -2.48
CA PRO A 50 -24.61 13.69 -2.17
C PRO A 50 -23.32 14.47 -1.93
N ASN A 51 -23.38 15.79 -2.10
CA ASN A 51 -22.29 16.72 -1.77
C ASN A 51 -20.96 16.43 -2.49
N ILE A 52 -21.02 15.87 -3.70
CA ILE A 52 -19.85 15.71 -4.56
C ILE A 52 -19.67 16.95 -5.46
N GLU A 53 -18.45 17.49 -5.51
CA GLU A 53 -18.10 18.59 -6.41
C GLU A 53 -17.87 18.07 -7.83
N LEU A 54 -18.69 18.50 -8.79
CA LEU A 54 -18.66 18.00 -10.17
C LEU A 54 -18.19 19.01 -11.20
N ASN A 55 -18.18 20.31 -10.88
CA ASN A 55 -17.81 21.38 -11.81
C ASN A 55 -16.29 21.56 -11.82
N HIS A 56 -15.67 21.61 -10.64
CA HIS A 56 -14.22 21.82 -10.50
C HIS A 56 -13.58 20.83 -9.51
N PRO A 57 -13.68 19.51 -9.74
CA PRO A 57 -13.04 18.53 -8.87
C PRO A 57 -11.51 18.61 -8.99
N LEU A 58 -10.82 18.27 -7.90
CA LEU A 58 -9.37 18.06 -7.90
C LEU A 58 -8.99 16.95 -8.87
N ARG A 59 -7.98 17.20 -9.72
CA ARG A 59 -7.40 16.21 -10.63
C ARG A 59 -6.02 15.80 -10.11
N LYS A 60 -5.87 14.53 -9.76
CA LYS A 60 -4.63 13.93 -9.24
C LYS A 60 -4.56 12.47 -9.70
N ASP A 61 -3.35 11.93 -9.75
CA ASP A 61 -3.09 10.49 -9.98
C ASP A 61 -3.12 9.69 -8.67
N THR A 62 -2.80 10.33 -7.55
CA THR A 62 -2.64 9.71 -6.24
C THR A 62 -3.47 10.45 -5.19
N ILE A 63 -4.18 9.69 -4.35
CA ILE A 63 -4.95 10.22 -3.23
C ILE A 63 -4.88 9.27 -2.04
N ILE A 64 -4.88 9.84 -0.83
CA ILE A 64 -4.95 9.08 0.41
C ILE A 64 -6.40 8.66 0.65
N VAL A 65 -6.62 7.36 0.86
CA VAL A 65 -7.89 6.84 1.37
C VAL A 65 -7.84 6.90 2.89
N PRO A 66 -8.73 7.67 3.56
CA PRO A 66 -8.73 7.76 5.02
C PRO A 66 -9.09 6.41 5.65
N THR A 67 -8.48 6.07 6.79
CA THR A 67 -8.78 4.86 7.55
C THR A 67 -10.27 4.81 7.92
N GLY A 68 -10.90 3.67 7.67
CA GLY A 68 -12.35 3.47 7.90
C GLY A 68 -13.24 4.33 7.01
N GLY A 69 -12.71 5.01 5.98
CA GLY A 69 -13.45 5.91 5.11
C GLY A 69 -13.44 5.48 3.64
N TYR A 70 -13.75 6.43 2.75
CA TYR A 70 -13.80 6.20 1.31
C TYR A 70 -13.47 7.46 0.50
N VAL A 71 -13.10 7.22 -0.76
CA VAL A 71 -12.92 8.27 -1.77
C VAL A 71 -13.82 7.94 -2.97
N VAL A 72 -14.43 8.96 -3.56
CA VAL A 72 -15.19 8.83 -4.81
C VAL A 72 -14.30 9.36 -5.93
N LEU A 73 -13.98 8.50 -6.89
CA LEU A 73 -13.15 8.84 -8.05
C LEU A 73 -14.04 8.96 -9.28
N ARG A 74 -13.69 9.91 -10.15
CA ARG A 74 -14.23 10.00 -11.51
C ARG A 74 -13.08 9.89 -12.48
N ILE A 75 -13.15 8.87 -13.33
CA ILE A 75 -12.18 8.62 -14.39
C ILE A 75 -12.90 8.83 -15.72
N LYS A 76 -12.24 9.47 -16.67
CA LYS A 76 -12.67 9.48 -18.06
C LYS A 76 -11.91 8.36 -18.77
N ALA A 77 -12.65 7.37 -19.28
CA ALA A 77 -12.12 6.28 -20.08
C ALA A 77 -11.92 6.77 -21.52
N ASP A 78 -10.79 7.45 -21.77
CA ASP A 78 -10.41 7.95 -23.09
C ASP A 78 -8.98 7.56 -23.50
N ASN A 79 -8.46 6.47 -22.93
CA ASN A 79 -7.12 5.95 -23.18
C ASN A 79 -7.09 4.41 -23.15
N PRO A 80 -7.22 3.75 -24.33
CA PRO A 80 -7.12 2.30 -24.52
C PRO A 80 -5.94 1.63 -23.83
N GLY A 81 -6.24 0.76 -22.87
CA GLY A 81 -5.22 -0.03 -22.19
C GLY A 81 -5.69 -0.75 -20.93
N LEU A 82 -4.71 -1.39 -20.30
CA LEU A 82 -4.81 -1.96 -18.95
C LEU A 82 -4.08 -1.03 -17.98
N TRP A 83 -4.82 -0.44 -17.05
CA TRP A 83 -4.31 0.55 -16.10
C TRP A 83 -4.24 -0.04 -14.70
N ASN A 84 -3.08 0.07 -14.05
CA ASN A 84 -2.93 -0.39 -12.68
C ASN A 84 -3.38 0.69 -11.69
N MET A 85 -4.26 0.32 -10.75
CA MET A 85 -4.64 1.13 -9.61
C MET A 85 -4.28 0.38 -8.35
N HIS A 86 -3.34 0.91 -7.57
CA HIS A 86 -2.77 0.19 -6.45
C HIS A 86 -2.45 1.09 -5.25
N CYS A 87 -2.21 0.45 -4.11
CA CYS A 87 -1.63 1.14 -2.97
C CYS A 87 -0.17 1.49 -3.25
N HIS A 88 0.22 2.74 -3.03
CA HIS A 88 1.59 3.20 -3.23
C HIS A 88 2.51 2.92 -2.02
N ILE A 89 2.09 2.04 -1.10
CA ILE A 89 2.89 1.51 0.00
C ILE A 89 3.36 0.12 -0.45
N GLU A 90 4.65 -0.03 -0.71
CA GLU A 90 5.23 -1.24 -1.33
C GLU A 90 4.84 -2.55 -0.63
N PRO A 91 4.88 -2.67 0.73
CA PRO A 91 4.37 -3.86 1.40
C PRO A 91 2.90 -4.19 1.10
N HIS A 92 2.03 -3.19 0.92
CA HIS A 92 0.62 -3.41 0.58
C HIS A 92 0.46 -3.82 -0.88
N LEU A 93 1.26 -3.23 -1.79
CA LEU A 93 1.30 -3.63 -3.20
C LEU A 93 1.74 -5.10 -3.34
N LEU A 94 2.83 -5.49 -2.67
CA LEU A 94 3.31 -6.87 -2.63
C LEU A 94 2.31 -7.82 -1.98
N GLY A 95 1.54 -7.33 -1.00
CA GLY A 95 0.42 -8.03 -0.38
C GLY A 95 -0.82 -8.17 -1.29
N GLY A 96 -0.81 -7.61 -2.49
CA GLY A 96 -1.88 -7.74 -3.49
C GLY A 96 -2.92 -6.63 -3.46
N MET A 97 -2.68 -5.51 -2.77
CA MET A 97 -3.58 -4.34 -2.76
C MET A 97 -3.50 -3.54 -4.07
N GLN A 98 -3.98 -4.15 -5.15
CA GLN A 98 -4.03 -3.59 -6.50
C GLN A 98 -5.24 -4.09 -7.27
N MET A 99 -5.62 -3.35 -8.31
CA MET A 99 -6.58 -3.77 -9.31
C MET A 99 -6.16 -3.28 -10.70
N LEU A 100 -6.52 -4.05 -11.73
CA LEU A 100 -6.35 -3.66 -13.12
C LEU A 100 -7.68 -3.17 -13.68
N ILE A 101 -7.68 -1.95 -14.21
CA ILE A 101 -8.79 -1.37 -14.95
C ILE A 101 -8.53 -1.65 -16.43
N ASN A 102 -9.41 -2.44 -17.03
CA ASN A 102 -9.44 -2.61 -18.48
C ASN A 102 -10.39 -1.59 -19.08
N GLU A 103 -9.86 -0.68 -19.89
CA GLU A 103 -10.63 0.40 -20.49
C GLU A 103 -11.21 -0.02 -21.86
N SER A 104 -10.41 -0.61 -22.75
CA SER A 104 -10.87 -1.24 -23.99
C SER A 104 -9.87 -2.31 -24.43
N PHE A 105 -10.29 -3.57 -24.52
CA PHE A 105 -9.46 -4.64 -25.09
C PHE A 105 -9.35 -4.54 -26.62
N ALA A 106 -10.38 -4.01 -27.28
CA ALA A 106 -10.46 -3.97 -28.74
C ALA A 106 -9.49 -2.94 -29.34
N ASP A 107 -9.22 -1.87 -28.57
CA ASP A 107 -8.45 -0.72 -29.04
C ASP A 107 -7.00 -0.70 -28.52
N ILE A 108 -6.55 -1.76 -27.82
CA ILE A 108 -5.15 -1.87 -27.36
C ILE A 108 -4.24 -2.06 -28.59
N PRO A 109 -3.27 -1.17 -28.84
CA PRO A 109 -2.34 -1.35 -29.95
C PRO A 109 -1.43 -2.55 -29.70
N LYS A 110 -0.96 -3.18 -30.78
CA LYS A 110 0.03 -4.26 -30.66
C LYS A 110 1.31 -3.72 -30.01
N ALA A 111 1.87 -4.50 -29.09
CA ALA A 111 3.16 -4.20 -28.50
C ALA A 111 4.21 -3.99 -29.61
N PRO A 112 5.02 -2.93 -29.54
CA PRO A 112 6.15 -2.74 -30.46
C PRO A 112 7.12 -3.92 -30.45
N ASN A 113 7.73 -4.22 -31.60
CA ASN A 113 8.62 -5.38 -31.79
C ASN A 113 9.88 -5.42 -30.89
N TRP A 114 10.23 -4.31 -30.24
CA TRP A 114 11.37 -4.23 -29.32
C TRP A 114 11.00 -4.61 -27.89
N ILE A 115 9.70 -4.68 -27.57
CA ILE A 115 9.24 -5.14 -26.26
C ILE A 115 9.46 -6.66 -26.19
N PRO A 116 10.12 -7.18 -25.15
CA PRO A 116 10.37 -8.60 -25.03
C PRO A 116 9.06 -9.37 -24.87
N ASP A 117 8.92 -10.48 -25.60
CA ASP A 117 7.77 -11.37 -25.47
C ASP A 117 7.79 -12.09 -24.12
N CYS A 118 6.65 -12.68 -23.75
CA CYS A 118 6.58 -13.60 -22.62
C CYS A 118 7.68 -14.67 -22.74
N PHE A 119 8.40 -14.93 -21.64
CA PHE A 119 9.50 -15.91 -21.56
C PHE A 119 10.78 -15.57 -22.35
N SER A 120 10.92 -14.35 -22.87
CA SER A 120 12.18 -13.89 -23.49
C SER A 120 13.30 -13.61 -22.48
N TYR A 121 12.96 -13.37 -21.21
CA TYR A 121 13.96 -13.18 -20.15
C TYR A 121 14.54 -14.53 -19.71
N PRO A 122 15.87 -14.72 -19.77
CA PRO A 122 16.48 -15.96 -19.33
C PRO A 122 16.18 -16.19 -17.85
N ALA A 123 15.89 -17.43 -17.48
CA ALA A 123 15.78 -17.79 -16.07
C ALA A 123 17.08 -17.40 -15.36
N SER A 124 16.96 -16.67 -14.23
CA SER A 124 18.11 -16.33 -13.41
C SER A 124 18.95 -17.59 -13.15
N PRO A 125 20.30 -17.52 -13.14
CA PRO A 125 21.13 -18.66 -12.77
C PRO A 125 20.81 -19.22 -11.37
N TYR A 126 20.20 -18.41 -10.48
CA TYR A 126 19.67 -18.85 -9.19
C TYR A 126 18.36 -19.67 -9.31
N ARG A 127 17.65 -19.57 -10.43
CA ARG A 127 16.38 -20.28 -10.72
C ARG A 127 16.60 -21.54 -11.57
N MET A 128 17.74 -21.64 -12.26
CA MET A 128 18.08 -22.78 -13.14
C MET A 128 18.21 -24.13 -12.39
N GLY A 129 18.41 -24.10 -11.06
CA GLY A 129 18.40 -25.30 -10.21
C GLY A 129 17.01 -25.83 -9.85
N LEU A 130 15.96 -25.00 -9.97
CA LEU A 130 14.58 -25.36 -9.61
C LEU A 130 13.71 -25.70 -10.84
N ILE A 131 14.16 -25.32 -12.05
CA ILE A 131 13.46 -25.60 -13.31
C ILE A 131 14.20 -26.72 -14.06
N LYS A 132 14.25 -27.94 -13.50
CA LYS A 132 14.63 -29.13 -14.29
C LYS A 132 13.42 -29.79 -14.97
N ASN A 133 12.19 -29.44 -14.60
CA ASN A 133 10.99 -30.16 -15.04
C ASN A 133 9.94 -29.32 -15.78
N CYS A 134 10.19 -28.04 -16.12
CA CYS A 134 9.25 -27.25 -16.94
C CYS A 134 9.60 -27.24 -18.42
N GLN A 135 10.13 -28.35 -18.93
CA GLN A 135 10.08 -28.62 -20.36
C GLN A 135 9.38 -29.96 -20.56
N THR A 136 8.37 -29.90 -21.42
CA THR A 136 7.48 -30.97 -21.91
C THR A 136 6.38 -31.44 -20.95
N ASN A 137 5.29 -30.67 -20.86
CA ASN A 137 3.96 -31.10 -21.32
C ASN A 137 2.90 -30.06 -20.91
N GLN A 138 2.29 -29.41 -21.90
CA GLN A 138 1.00 -28.74 -21.72
C GLN A 138 -0.05 -29.80 -21.37
N SER A 139 -0.59 -29.81 -20.14
CA SER A 139 -1.96 -30.29 -19.88
C SER A 139 -2.47 -30.15 -18.44
N ASN A 140 -2.02 -29.20 -17.60
CA ASN A 140 -2.74 -28.87 -16.35
C ASN A 140 -2.42 -27.45 -15.88
N GLN A 141 -3.35 -26.52 -16.09
CA GLN A 141 -3.47 -25.29 -15.30
C GLN A 141 -3.74 -25.71 -13.85
N ASN A 142 -2.84 -25.41 -12.90
CA ASN A 142 -3.12 -25.17 -11.47
C ASN A 142 -1.86 -24.99 -10.60
N ASP A 143 -0.65 -25.02 -11.16
CA ASP A 143 0.54 -24.89 -10.33
C ASP A 143 0.83 -23.43 -9.98
N ALA A 144 0.29 -23.00 -8.83
CA ALA A 144 0.71 -21.79 -8.16
C ALA A 144 2.23 -21.79 -8.00
N LEU A 145 2.87 -20.68 -8.41
CA LEU A 145 4.30 -20.46 -8.23
C LEU A 145 4.68 -20.72 -6.76
N PRO A 146 5.65 -21.60 -6.46
CA PRO A 146 6.15 -21.71 -5.09
C PRO A 146 6.82 -20.39 -4.73
N VAL A 147 6.27 -19.70 -3.72
CA VAL A 147 6.94 -18.59 -3.04
C VAL A 147 8.34 -19.11 -2.67
N GLY A 148 9.38 -18.43 -3.16
CA GLY A 148 10.75 -18.87 -2.96
C GLY A 148 11.01 -19.13 -1.49
N GLN A 149 11.27 -20.39 -1.13
CA GLN A 149 11.79 -20.70 0.20
C GLN A 149 13.18 -20.08 0.26
N VAL A 150 13.33 -19.04 1.07
CA VAL A 150 14.64 -18.50 1.45
C VAL A 150 15.37 -19.62 2.17
N THR A 151 16.26 -20.31 1.47
CA THR A 151 17.22 -21.19 2.12
C THR A 151 18.14 -20.30 2.93
N THR A 152 17.97 -20.30 4.24
CA THR A 152 18.92 -19.68 5.16
C THR A 152 20.19 -20.52 5.11
N GLU A 153 21.10 -20.20 4.19
CA GLU A 153 22.46 -20.70 4.31
C GLU A 153 23.02 -20.11 5.61
N ASN A 154 23.23 -20.98 6.59
CA ASN A 154 23.79 -20.65 7.89
C ASN A 154 25.24 -20.20 7.69
N HIS A 155 25.43 -18.91 7.38
CA HIS A 155 26.72 -18.26 7.43
C HIS A 155 26.90 -17.69 8.84
N PRO A 156 27.52 -18.42 9.79
CA PRO A 156 27.72 -17.93 11.16
C PRO A 156 28.47 -16.60 11.20
N GLY A 157 29.33 -16.33 10.20
CA GLY A 157 30.02 -15.05 10.05
C GLY A 157 29.09 -13.87 9.78
N LEU A 158 28.00 -14.05 9.03
CA LEU A 158 27.05 -12.98 8.74
C LEU A 158 26.23 -12.61 9.98
N LEU A 159 25.81 -13.61 10.76
CA LEU A 159 25.08 -13.39 12.02
C LEU A 159 25.96 -12.70 13.05
N ILE A 160 27.23 -13.11 13.17
CA ILE A 160 28.19 -12.45 14.08
C ILE A 160 28.43 -11.01 13.63
N ALA A 161 28.60 -10.74 12.33
CA ALA A 161 28.78 -9.38 11.81
C ALA A 161 27.57 -8.48 12.09
N ILE A 162 26.34 -8.98 11.91
CA ILE A 162 25.11 -8.24 12.21
C ILE A 162 25.00 -7.94 13.71
N LEU A 163 25.27 -8.92 14.58
CA LEU A 163 25.25 -8.72 16.03
C LEU A 163 26.29 -7.70 16.49
N VAL A 164 27.51 -7.76 15.94
CA VAL A 164 28.57 -6.78 16.23
C VAL A 164 28.15 -5.38 15.79
N MET A 165 27.58 -5.22 14.59
CA MET A 165 27.10 -3.92 14.10
C MET A 165 25.95 -3.38 14.96
N GLN A 166 25.03 -4.21 15.42
CA GLN A 166 23.95 -3.79 16.31
C GLN A 166 24.46 -3.36 17.69
N ILE A 167 25.45 -4.07 18.26
CA ILE A 167 26.08 -3.69 19.53
C ILE A 167 26.82 -2.36 19.38
N ILE A 168 27.58 -2.17 18.30
CA ILE A 168 28.28 -0.90 18.03
C ILE A 168 27.27 0.25 17.91
N MET A 169 26.17 0.05 17.16
CA MET A 169 25.14 1.08 17.01
C MET A 169 24.46 1.42 18.36
N MET A 170 24.15 0.42 19.18
CA MET A 170 23.61 0.61 20.54
C MET A 170 24.59 1.39 21.44
N LEU A 171 25.88 1.09 21.35
CA LEU A 171 26.92 1.80 22.11
C LEU A 171 27.08 3.25 21.64
N VAL A 172 27.05 3.49 20.32
CA VAL A 172 27.11 4.85 19.74
C VAL A 172 25.89 5.67 20.16
N VAL A 173 24.68 5.10 20.07
CA VAL A 173 23.45 5.77 20.51
C VAL A 173 23.48 6.02 22.02
N SER A 174 23.92 5.06 22.81
CA SER A 174 24.04 5.23 24.27
C SER A 174 25.07 6.30 24.64
N PHE A 175 26.22 6.33 23.95
CA PHE A 175 27.25 7.36 24.16
C PHE A 175 26.78 8.74 23.67
N ALA A 176 26.06 8.81 22.55
CA ALA A 176 25.45 10.05 22.07
C ALA A 176 24.38 10.56 23.06
N CYS A 177 23.50 9.69 23.54
CA CYS A 177 22.54 10.01 24.60
C CYS A 177 23.22 10.42 25.90
N PHE A 178 24.30 9.75 26.33
CA PHE A 178 25.05 10.12 27.53
C PHE A 178 25.75 11.47 27.37
N ARG A 179 26.31 11.76 26.18
CA ARG A 179 26.82 13.10 25.85
C ARG A 179 25.72 14.15 25.86
N GLN A 180 24.56 13.88 25.28
CA GLN A 180 23.42 14.80 25.31
C GLN A 180 22.92 15.03 26.75
N ARG A 181 22.96 14.01 27.62
CA ARG A 181 22.60 14.10 29.04
C ARG A 181 23.58 14.98 29.84
N ASN A 182 24.87 14.92 29.51
CA ASN A 182 25.89 15.81 30.10
C ASN A 182 25.83 17.26 29.58
N TYR A 183 25.20 17.50 28.42
CA TYR A 183 24.89 18.87 27.97
C TYR A 183 23.59 19.42 28.58
N SER A 184 22.65 18.56 28.99
CA SER A 184 21.34 18.98 29.54
C SER A 184 21.36 19.30 31.04
N THR A 185 22.50 19.21 31.73
CA THR A 185 22.71 19.82 33.06
C THR A 185 23.13 21.30 32.99
N CYS A 186 23.20 21.90 31.79
CA CYS A 186 23.51 23.32 31.61
C CYS A 186 22.43 24.04 30.76
N ALA A 187 21.16 23.96 31.16
CA ALA A 187 20.11 24.95 30.80
C ALA A 187 18.84 24.69 31.63
N VAL A 188 18.78 25.25 32.84
CA VAL A 188 17.53 25.41 33.59
C VAL A 188 16.78 26.62 33.03
N CYS A 189 15.55 26.37 32.57
CA CYS A 189 14.37 27.24 32.47
C CYS A 189 14.54 28.71 32.01
N LYS A 190 13.96 29.03 30.85
CA LYS A 190 13.07 30.21 30.70
C LYS A 190 12.15 30.03 29.49
N GLY A 191 10.84 30.08 29.72
CA GLY A 191 9.85 30.20 28.67
C GLY A 191 9.99 31.52 27.92
N HIS A 192 9.69 31.50 26.63
CA HIS A 192 9.28 32.65 25.85
C HIS A 192 8.48 32.15 24.63
N ASP A 193 7.42 32.89 24.35
CA ASP A 193 6.39 32.69 23.33
C ASP A 193 6.91 32.55 21.88
N GLU A 194 6.20 31.74 21.06
CA GLU A 194 5.84 31.81 19.61
C GLU A 194 6.75 32.61 18.62
N PRO A 195 6.91 32.22 17.32
CA PRO A 195 5.77 31.90 16.45
C PRO A 195 5.95 30.75 15.44
N GLY A 196 4.80 30.30 14.92
CA GLY A 196 4.63 29.17 14.00
C GLY A 196 5.48 29.18 12.72
N ILE A 197 5.74 27.95 12.25
CA ILE A 197 6.25 27.67 10.91
C ILE A 197 5.29 26.67 10.26
N SER A 198 4.69 27.13 9.17
CA SER A 198 3.85 26.41 8.23
C SER A 198 4.53 25.17 7.68
N LEU A 199 3.84 24.03 7.75
CA LEU A 199 4.15 22.84 6.98
C LEU A 199 3.59 23.02 5.57
N GLU A 200 4.46 23.33 4.62
CA GLU A 200 4.17 23.30 3.19
C GLU A 200 4.42 21.86 2.69
N GLN A 201 3.32 21.18 2.35
CA GLN A 201 3.34 19.88 1.66
C GLN A 201 3.61 20.14 0.17
N GLN A 202 4.64 19.50 -0.37
CA GLN A 202 4.81 19.27 -1.81
C GLN A 202 4.24 17.90 -2.18
#